data_AF-A0A2W4MUJ5-F1
#
_entry.id   AF-A0A2W4MUJ5-F1
#
_cell.length_a   1.000
_cell.length_b   1.000
_cell.length_c   1.000
_cell.angle_alpha   90.00
_cell.angle_beta   90.00
_cell.angle_gamma   90.00
#
_symmetry.space_group_name_H-M   'P 1'
#
loop_
_entity.id
_entity.type
_entity.pdbx_description
1 polymer ?
#
loop_
_entity_poly.entity_id
_entity_poly.type
_entity_poly.pdbx_seq_one_letter_code
_entity_poly.pdbx_strand_id
1 'polypeptide(L)'
;MRQQMTGFQLGCLMALYSQVAQLLFLPAVMAELAGRDAWLAVLAGGVGGLPVVMATWAVASRYPGISLAQAARYLLGKWAGGLVGILCWAFFLFLCSLVVRNLMDSIGMAILPGTPHLVIGGLILGLAVYAIYDGVEVLGHLSGFLAVSYIAAISAVFLLLVDEIRLGHLLPVLLPGPGPVLRAAWPSGGLARRSFSASSSRICRTRPGTVAGLSTGTAWPLRSWPWWHPCAPPSSARNSPPG
;
A
#
# COMPACT_ATOMS: atom_id res chain seq x y z
N MET A 1 18.28 -30.50 18.89
CA MET A 1 19.37 -29.50 18.98
C MET A 1 18.79 -28.19 18.45
N ARG A 2 18.77 -27.10 19.21
CA ARG A 2 18.36 -25.78 18.67
C ARG A 2 19.52 -25.29 17.79
N GLN A 3 19.40 -25.29 16.46
CA GLN A 3 20.43 -24.65 15.65
C GLN A 3 20.37 -23.13 15.88
N GLN A 4 21.54 -22.54 16.09
CA GLN A 4 21.70 -21.10 16.18
C GLN A 4 21.68 -20.53 14.76
N MET A 5 20.67 -19.72 14.44
CA MET A 5 20.61 -18.99 13.17
C MET A 5 21.81 -18.03 13.09
N THR A 6 22.54 -18.06 11.97
CA THR A 6 23.63 -17.09 11.75
C THR A 6 23.02 -15.68 11.61
N GLY A 7 23.68 -14.65 12.15
CA GLY A 7 23.17 -13.27 12.09
C GLY A 7 22.87 -12.79 10.65
N PHE A 8 23.62 -13.29 9.67
CA PHE A 8 23.35 -13.07 8.25
C PHE A 8 22.00 -13.64 7.79
N GLN A 9 21.65 -14.87 8.19
CA GLN A 9 20.36 -15.49 7.83
C GLN A 9 19.19 -14.69 8.39
N LEU A 10 19.31 -14.22 9.65
CA LEU A 10 18.32 -13.35 10.26
C LEU A 10 18.19 -12.02 9.50
N GLY A 11 19.32 -11.40 9.13
CA GLY A 11 19.33 -10.18 8.32
C GLY A 11 18.64 -10.37 6.97
N CYS A 12 18.92 -11.48 6.27
CA CYS A 12 18.26 -11.83 5.02
C CYS A 12 16.76 -12.03 5.19
N LEU A 13 16.30 -12.74 6.24
CA LEU A 13 14.89 -12.93 6.54
C LEU A 13 14.16 -11.61 6.78
N MET A 14 14.74 -10.73 7.59
CA MET A 14 14.17 -9.41 7.89
C MET A 14 14.08 -8.55 6.62
N ALA A 15 15.13 -8.56 5.80
CA ALA A 15 15.15 -7.83 4.53
C ALA A 15 14.09 -8.37 3.58
N LEU A 16 14.06 -9.69 3.34
CA LEU A 16 13.08 -10.34 2.46
C LEU A 16 11.65 -10.03 2.89
N TYR A 17 11.33 -10.18 4.18
CA TYR A 17 10.00 -9.87 4.70
C TYR A 17 9.59 -8.40 4.43
N SER A 18 10.52 -7.45 4.62
CA SER A 18 10.23 -6.03 4.41
C SER A 18 9.87 -5.68 2.96
N GLN A 19 10.44 -6.40 1.99
CA GLN A 19 10.32 -6.08 0.56
C GLN A 19 9.03 -6.61 -0.07
N VAL A 20 8.52 -7.77 0.36
CA VAL A 20 7.41 -8.48 -0.29
C VAL A 20 6.16 -7.60 -0.46
N ALA A 21 5.77 -6.86 0.57
CA ALA A 21 4.58 -6.02 0.50
C ALA A 21 4.80 -4.70 -0.27
N GLN A 22 6.03 -4.19 -0.29
CA GLN A 22 6.34 -2.89 -0.86
C GLN A 22 6.51 -2.97 -2.37
N LEU A 23 7.14 -4.03 -2.90
CA LEU A 23 7.47 -4.11 -4.32
C LEU A 23 6.24 -4.07 -5.23
N LEU A 24 5.11 -4.64 -4.80
CA LEU A 24 3.92 -4.73 -5.65
C LEU A 24 3.02 -3.50 -5.62
N PHE A 25 2.93 -2.81 -4.47
CA PHE A 25 1.98 -1.71 -4.30
C PHE A 25 2.64 -0.33 -4.37
N LEU A 26 3.86 -0.22 -3.87
CA LEU A 26 4.55 1.06 -3.74
C LEU A 26 4.80 1.73 -5.10
N PRO A 27 5.25 1.04 -6.17
CA PRO A 27 5.53 1.68 -7.44
C PRO A 27 4.29 2.36 -8.05
N ALA A 28 3.13 1.70 -8.03
CA ALA A 28 1.89 2.24 -8.57
C ALA A 28 1.43 3.49 -7.78
N VAL A 29 1.48 3.42 -6.45
CA VAL A 29 1.07 4.54 -5.58
C VAL A 29 2.02 5.72 -5.72
N MET A 30 3.34 5.47 -5.78
CA MET A 30 4.35 6.52 -5.91
C MET A 30 4.32 7.16 -7.30
N ALA A 31 4.08 6.38 -8.36
CA ALA A 31 3.87 6.90 -9.71
C ALA A 31 2.63 7.80 -9.78
N GLU A 32 1.55 7.49 -9.05
CA GLU A 32 0.36 8.35 -9.02
C GLU A 32 0.60 9.67 -8.24
N LEU A 33 1.38 9.63 -7.16
CA LEU A 33 1.58 10.77 -6.25
C LEU A 33 2.72 11.71 -6.65
N ALA A 34 3.86 11.14 -7.03
CA ALA A 34 5.09 11.86 -7.34
C ALA A 34 5.51 11.71 -8.81
N GLY A 35 4.83 10.83 -9.57
CA GLY A 35 5.13 10.57 -10.96
C GLY A 35 6.59 10.20 -11.14
N ARG A 36 7.30 11.09 -11.81
CA ARG A 36 8.69 10.95 -12.20
C ARG A 36 9.69 11.20 -11.06
N ASP A 37 9.27 11.98 -10.05
CA ASP A 37 10.07 12.27 -8.86
C ASP A 37 9.85 11.22 -7.75
N ALA A 38 9.21 10.09 -8.07
CA ALA A 38 8.93 8.99 -7.15
C ALA A 38 10.20 8.43 -6.48
N TRP A 39 11.33 8.39 -7.19
CA TRP A 39 12.60 7.91 -6.64
C TRP A 39 13.09 8.79 -5.47
N LEU A 40 12.90 10.12 -5.54
CA LEU A 40 13.21 11.03 -4.43
C LEU A 40 12.28 10.81 -3.25
N ALA A 41 11.00 10.48 -3.50
CA ALA A 41 10.05 10.19 -2.44
C ALA A 41 10.43 8.91 -1.67
N VAL A 42 10.92 7.88 -2.36
CA VAL A 42 11.41 6.65 -1.73
C VAL A 42 12.65 6.93 -0.88
N LEU A 43 13.60 7.72 -1.37
CA LEU A 43 14.78 8.12 -0.59
C LEU A 43 14.40 8.94 0.64
N ALA A 44 13.53 9.93 0.49
CA ALA A 44 13.04 10.75 1.60
C ALA A 44 12.27 9.91 2.64
N GLY A 45 11.46 8.95 2.18
CA GLY A 45 10.77 7.99 3.07
C GLY A 45 11.74 7.09 3.82
N GLY A 46 12.80 6.63 3.16
CA GLY A 46 13.88 5.86 3.78
C GLY A 46 14.60 6.65 4.88
N VAL A 47 14.97 7.89 4.61
CA VAL A 47 15.57 8.79 5.62
C VAL A 47 14.60 9.05 6.77
N GLY A 48 13.32 9.27 6.48
CA GLY A 48 12.27 9.42 7.50
C GLY A 48 12.03 8.18 8.35
N GLY A 49 12.36 6.98 7.84
CA GLY A 49 12.27 5.71 8.56
C GLY A 49 13.46 5.43 9.49
N LEU A 50 14.64 6.04 9.25
CA LEU A 50 15.84 5.81 10.05
C LEU A 50 15.63 6.04 11.56
N PRO A 51 14.97 7.12 12.02
CA PRO A 51 14.72 7.32 13.45
C PRO A 51 13.93 6.17 14.09
N VAL A 52 12.98 5.58 13.37
CA VAL A 52 12.16 4.46 13.85
C VAL A 52 13.02 3.19 13.97
N VAL A 53 13.87 2.94 12.98
CA VAL A 53 14.82 1.81 13.02
C VAL A 53 15.82 1.98 14.16
N MET A 54 16.36 3.18 14.37
CA MET A 54 17.27 3.47 15.48
C MET A 54 16.59 3.31 16.85
N ALA A 55 15.35 3.78 16.99
CA ALA A 55 14.58 3.62 18.22
C ALA A 55 14.29 2.14 18.54
N THR A 56 13.86 1.37 17.54
CA THR A 56 13.58 -0.06 17.70
C THR A 56 14.86 -0.86 17.97
N TRP A 57 15.98 -0.52 17.32
CA TRP A 57 17.30 -1.08 17.62
C TRP A 57 17.69 -0.80 19.07
N ALA A 58 17.58 0.45 19.54
CA ALA A 58 17.96 0.83 20.90
C ALA A 58 17.18 0.05 21.97
N VAL A 59 15.89 -0.21 21.72
CA VAL A 59 15.07 -1.06 22.60
C VAL A 59 15.53 -2.52 22.54
N ALA A 60 15.77 -3.05 21.33
CA ALA A 60 16.20 -4.43 21.13
C ALA A 60 17.57 -4.74 21.75
N SER A 61 18.51 -3.80 21.69
CA SER A 61 19.84 -3.96 22.29
C SER A 61 19.83 -3.85 23.82
N ARG A 62 18.92 -3.05 24.39
CA ARG A 62 18.76 -2.90 25.84
C ARG A 62 18.10 -4.12 26.48
N TYR A 63 17.22 -4.81 25.75
CA TYR A 63 16.46 -5.94 26.25
C TYR A 63 16.56 -7.16 25.32
N PRO A 64 17.70 -7.85 25.31
CA PRO A 64 17.89 -9.03 24.46
C PRO A 64 16.95 -10.17 24.91
N GLY A 65 16.26 -10.79 23.94
CA GLY A 65 15.49 -12.01 24.16
C GLY A 65 14.06 -11.83 24.69
N ILE A 66 13.58 -10.60 24.86
CA ILE A 66 12.16 -10.33 25.18
C ILE A 66 11.41 -9.75 23.98
N SER A 67 10.13 -10.08 23.85
CA SER A 67 9.29 -9.51 22.79
C SER A 67 9.02 -8.02 23.03
N LEU A 68 8.73 -7.27 21.98
CA LEU A 68 8.32 -5.85 22.06
C LEU A 68 7.15 -5.63 23.03
N ALA A 69 6.16 -6.53 23.03
CA ALA A 69 5.03 -6.47 23.96
C ALA A 69 5.46 -6.70 25.42
N GLN A 70 6.45 -7.55 25.64
CA GLN A 70 6.99 -7.84 26.97
C GLN A 70 7.91 -6.72 27.46
N ALA A 71 8.70 -6.12 26.57
CA ALA A 71 9.45 -4.90 26.84
C ALA A 71 8.50 -3.76 27.25
N ALA A 72 7.40 -3.57 26.52
CA ALA A 72 6.38 -2.58 26.86
C ALA A 72 5.76 -2.82 28.25
N ARG A 73 5.51 -4.08 28.63
CA ARG A 73 5.08 -4.45 29.99
C ARG A 73 6.10 -4.13 31.06
N TYR A 74 7.39 -4.30 30.78
CA TYR A 74 8.46 -4.00 31.72
C TYR A 74 8.63 -2.49 31.94
N LEU A 75 8.54 -1.69 30.87
CA LEU A 75 8.74 -0.24 30.95
C LEU A 75 7.51 0.53 31.48
N LEU A 76 6.29 0.14 31.08
CA LEU A 76 5.05 0.88 31.38
C LEU A 76 4.22 0.25 32.53
N GLY A 77 4.64 -0.90 33.05
CA GLY A 77 3.93 -1.64 34.09
C GLY A 77 2.75 -2.48 33.58
N LYS A 78 2.04 -3.14 34.52
CA LYS A 78 1.05 -4.19 34.24
C LYS A 78 -0.18 -3.71 33.45
N TRP A 79 -0.69 -2.52 33.75
CA TRP A 79 -1.91 -1.99 33.13
C TRP A 79 -1.63 -1.37 31.76
N ALA A 80 -0.75 -0.35 31.71
CA ALA A 80 -0.43 0.33 30.45
C ALA A 80 0.31 -0.59 29.48
N GLY A 81 1.24 -1.42 29.95
CA GLY A 81 1.90 -2.42 29.10
C GLY A 81 0.97 -3.58 28.69
N GLY A 82 -0.06 -3.89 29.48
CA GLY A 82 -1.13 -4.80 29.09
C GLY A 82 -1.89 -4.31 27.86
N LEU A 83 -2.31 -3.04 27.88
CA LEU A 83 -2.98 -2.39 26.75
C LEU A 83 -2.09 -2.34 25.51
N VAL A 84 -0.82 -1.96 25.65
CA VAL A 84 0.14 -1.94 24.52
C VAL A 84 0.33 -3.35 23.95
N GLY A 85 0.39 -4.38 24.78
CA GLY A 85 0.47 -5.77 24.31
C GLY A 85 -0.73 -6.19 23.47
N ILE A 86 -1.95 -5.83 23.88
CA ILE A 86 -3.18 -6.10 23.11
C ILE A 86 -3.16 -5.33 21.80
N LEU A 87 -2.79 -4.06 21.83
CA LEU A 87 -2.70 -3.22 20.62
C LEU A 87 -1.65 -3.76 19.64
N CYS A 88 -0.52 -4.23 20.16
CA CYS A 88 0.53 -4.86 19.36
C CYS A 88 0.03 -6.14 18.69
N TRP A 89 -0.70 -6.99 19.42
CA TRP A 89 -1.32 -8.19 18.87
C TRP A 89 -2.36 -7.87 17.78
N ALA A 90 -3.26 -6.92 18.04
CA ALA A 90 -4.23 -6.46 17.05
C ALA A 90 -3.56 -5.86 15.80
N PHE A 91 -2.46 -5.11 15.99
CA PHE A 91 -1.66 -4.57 14.89
C PHE A 91 -1.04 -5.67 14.04
N PHE A 92 -0.45 -6.71 14.66
CA PHE A 92 0.09 -7.85 13.92
C PHE A 92 -0.99 -8.62 13.16
N LEU A 93 -2.17 -8.83 13.75
CA LEU A 93 -3.29 -9.47 13.05
C LEU A 93 -3.77 -8.66 11.85
N PHE A 94 -3.90 -7.35 12.01
CA PHE A 94 -4.25 -6.45 10.92
C PHE A 94 -3.20 -6.51 9.80
N LEU A 95 -1.91 -6.52 10.16
CA LEU A 95 -0.82 -6.64 9.21
C LEU A 95 -0.85 -7.98 8.46
N CYS A 96 -1.10 -9.10 9.16
CA CYS A 96 -1.28 -10.41 8.55
C CYS A 96 -2.45 -10.43 7.55
N SER A 97 -3.61 -9.86 7.92
CA SER A 97 -4.76 -9.75 7.01
C SER A 97 -4.42 -8.91 5.77
N LEU A 98 -3.65 -7.85 5.93
CA LEU A 98 -3.22 -6.99 4.84
C LEU A 98 -2.28 -7.73 3.88
N VAL A 99 -1.30 -8.46 4.43
CA VAL A 99 -0.37 -9.27 3.62
C VAL A 99 -1.10 -10.37 2.86
N VAL A 100 -2.01 -11.10 3.50
CA VAL A 100 -2.82 -12.13 2.84
C VAL A 100 -3.65 -11.52 1.71
N ARG A 101 -4.31 -10.38 1.95
CA ARG A 101 -5.07 -9.68 0.91
C ARG A 101 -4.19 -9.27 -0.28
N ASN A 102 -3.03 -8.70 0.01
CA ASN A 102 -2.07 -8.29 -1.00
C ASN A 102 -1.62 -9.48 -1.86
N LEU A 103 -1.28 -10.62 -1.25
CA LEU A 103 -0.90 -11.82 -1.98
C LEU A 103 -2.07 -12.37 -2.81
N MET A 104 -3.29 -12.36 -2.28
CA MET A 104 -4.48 -12.82 -3.00
C MET A 104 -4.74 -12.00 -4.26
N ASP A 105 -4.64 -10.68 -4.17
CA ASP A 105 -4.83 -9.78 -5.32
C ASP A 105 -3.69 -9.96 -6.34
N SER A 106 -2.47 -10.19 -5.87
CA SER A 106 -1.29 -10.39 -6.71
C SER A 106 -1.35 -11.70 -7.50
N ILE A 107 -1.67 -12.81 -6.82
CA ILE A 107 -1.79 -14.14 -7.45
C ILE A 107 -3.01 -14.18 -8.37
N GLY A 108 -4.13 -13.58 -7.95
CA GLY A 108 -5.36 -13.52 -8.74
C GLY A 108 -5.22 -12.71 -10.02
N MET A 109 -4.35 -11.69 -10.05
CA MET A 109 -4.08 -10.92 -11.27
C MET A 109 -2.98 -11.54 -12.15
N ALA A 110 -1.93 -12.10 -11.55
CA ALA A 110 -0.76 -12.53 -12.31
C ALA A 110 -0.78 -14.00 -12.76
N ILE A 111 -1.34 -14.91 -11.96
CA ILE A 111 -1.18 -16.36 -12.16
C ILE A 111 -2.52 -17.04 -12.47
N LEU A 112 -3.56 -16.78 -11.66
CA LEU A 112 -4.88 -17.41 -11.82
C LEU A 112 -6.00 -16.35 -11.94
N PRO A 113 -6.18 -15.76 -13.13
CA PRO A 113 -7.28 -14.83 -13.37
C PRO A 113 -8.64 -15.54 -13.23
N GLY A 114 -9.52 -14.99 -12.40
CA GLY A 114 -10.91 -15.44 -12.25
C GLY A 114 -11.17 -16.46 -11.13
N THR A 115 -10.15 -16.95 -10.41
CA THR A 115 -10.38 -17.77 -9.21
C THR A 115 -10.97 -16.94 -8.06
N PRO A 116 -11.94 -17.48 -7.30
CA PRO A 116 -12.49 -16.79 -6.14
C PRO A 116 -11.42 -16.62 -5.05
N HIS A 117 -11.35 -15.42 -4.49
CA HIS A 117 -10.42 -15.02 -3.45
C HIS A 117 -10.39 -16.00 -2.24
N LEU A 118 -11.50 -16.63 -1.89
CA LEU A 118 -11.59 -17.62 -0.79
C LEU A 118 -10.62 -18.80 -0.97
N VAL A 119 -10.48 -19.32 -2.20
CA VAL A 119 -9.63 -20.48 -2.47
C VAL A 119 -8.15 -20.10 -2.38
N ILE A 120 -7.79 -18.95 -2.95
CA ILE A 120 -6.42 -18.42 -2.92
C ILE A 120 -6.00 -18.12 -1.47
N GLY A 121 -6.88 -17.45 -0.71
CA GLY A 121 -6.63 -17.16 0.71
C GLY A 121 -6.46 -18.43 1.55
N GLY A 122 -7.30 -19.44 1.33
CA GLY A 122 -7.19 -20.73 2.01
C GLY A 122 -5.86 -21.44 1.74
N LEU A 123 -5.39 -21.41 0.48
CA LEU A 123 -4.10 -22.00 0.11
C LEU A 123 -2.93 -21.26 0.77
N ILE A 124 -2.93 -19.92 0.75
CA ILE A 124 -1.88 -19.10 1.40
C ILE A 124 -1.85 -19.37 2.90
N LEU A 125 -3.01 -19.40 3.58
CA LEU A 125 -3.08 -19.70 5.00
C LEU A 125 -2.61 -21.12 5.31
N GLY A 126 -3.01 -22.11 4.50
CA GLY A 126 -2.55 -23.49 4.64
C GLY A 126 -1.03 -23.62 4.54
N LEU A 127 -0.43 -22.94 3.57
CA LEU A 127 1.02 -22.90 3.42
C LEU A 127 1.72 -22.18 4.58
N ALA A 128 1.13 -21.09 5.09
CA ALA A 128 1.66 -20.39 6.26
C ALA A 128 1.63 -21.27 7.51
N VAL A 129 0.54 -22.02 7.73
CA VAL A 129 0.42 -22.98 8.82
C VAL A 129 1.48 -24.08 8.68
N TYR A 130 1.66 -24.64 7.48
CA TYR A 130 2.71 -25.61 7.20
C TYR A 130 4.12 -25.07 7.48
N ALA A 131 4.41 -23.84 7.06
CA ALA A 131 5.69 -23.19 7.33
C ALA A 131 5.95 -22.97 8.83
N ILE A 132 4.90 -22.72 9.62
CA ILE A 132 5.02 -22.62 11.09
C ILE A 132 5.30 -23.99 11.71
N TYR A 133 4.70 -25.06 11.18
CA TYR A 133 4.94 -26.43 11.66
C TYR A 133 6.38 -26.89 11.46
N ASP A 134 6.98 -26.56 10.31
CA ASP A 134 8.37 -26.92 9.98
C ASP A 134 9.40 -26.05 10.73
N GLY A 135 8.94 -24.91 11.26
CA GLY A 135 9.71 -24.03 12.12
C GLY A 135 10.55 -22.99 11.36
N VAL A 136 11.03 -21.99 12.11
CA VAL A 136 11.80 -20.85 11.56
C VAL A 136 13.18 -21.28 11.05
N GLU A 137 13.66 -22.45 11.48
CA GLU A 137 14.98 -22.97 11.10
C GLU A 137 15.07 -23.25 9.59
N VAL A 138 14.02 -23.85 9.02
CA VAL A 138 13.94 -24.13 7.58
C VAL A 138 13.90 -22.84 6.77
N LEU A 139 13.15 -21.83 7.25
CA LEU A 139 13.10 -20.50 6.65
C LEU A 139 14.47 -19.81 6.64
N GLY A 140 15.25 -19.93 7.71
CA GLY A 140 16.59 -19.34 7.78
C GLY A 140 17.62 -20.01 6.87
N HIS A 141 17.49 -21.31 6.61
CA HIS A 141 18.32 -21.98 5.60
C HIS A 141 17.92 -21.58 4.18
N LEU A 142 16.62 -21.44 3.92
CA LEU A 142 16.10 -20.98 2.63
C LEU A 142 16.37 -19.50 2.38
N SER A 143 16.57 -18.68 3.41
CA SER A 143 16.66 -17.22 3.27
C SER A 143 17.85 -16.78 2.41
N GLY A 144 18.98 -17.51 2.46
CA GLY A 144 20.12 -17.21 1.61
C GLY A 144 19.80 -17.41 0.13
N PHE A 145 19.19 -18.54 -0.20
CA PHE A 145 18.74 -18.83 -1.56
C PHE A 145 17.68 -17.84 -2.04
N LEU A 146 16.68 -17.55 -1.20
CA LEU A 146 15.62 -16.57 -1.51
C LEU A 146 16.20 -15.16 -1.73
N ALA A 147 17.17 -14.73 -0.92
CA ALA A 147 17.83 -13.44 -1.08
C ALA A 147 18.57 -13.33 -2.41
N VAL A 148 19.36 -14.35 -2.77
CA VAL A 148 20.04 -14.40 -4.07
C VAL A 148 19.04 -14.39 -5.23
N SER A 149 17.97 -15.19 -5.12
CA SER A 149 16.92 -15.23 -6.15
C SER A 149 16.21 -13.88 -6.32
N TYR A 150 15.96 -13.16 -5.21
CA TYR A 150 15.35 -11.84 -5.22
C TYR A 150 16.23 -10.80 -5.90
N ILE A 151 17.53 -10.77 -5.54
CA ILE A 151 18.50 -9.86 -6.16
C ILE A 151 18.64 -10.16 -7.65
N ALA A 152 18.68 -11.45 -8.03
CA ALA A 152 18.75 -11.88 -9.43
C ALA A 152 17.49 -11.48 -10.23
N ALA A 153 16.29 -11.60 -9.64
CA ALA A 153 15.05 -11.18 -10.28
C ALA A 153 15.01 -9.66 -10.51
N ILE A 154 15.41 -8.87 -9.50
CA ILE A 154 15.48 -7.41 -9.63
C ILE A 154 16.53 -7.01 -10.67
N SER A 155 17.73 -7.59 -10.61
CA SER A 155 18.78 -7.26 -11.58
C SER A 155 18.36 -7.62 -13.01
N ALA A 156 17.69 -8.76 -13.21
CA ALA A 156 17.11 -9.14 -14.50
C ALA A 156 16.10 -8.10 -14.99
N VAL A 157 15.19 -7.64 -14.13
CA VAL A 157 14.22 -6.58 -14.49
C VAL A 157 14.96 -5.29 -14.90
N PHE A 158 15.98 -4.87 -14.16
CA PHE A 158 16.78 -3.69 -14.52
C PHE A 158 17.55 -3.85 -15.83
N LEU A 159 18.11 -5.04 -16.09
CA LEU A 159 18.80 -5.37 -17.35
C LEU A 159 17.84 -5.30 -18.53
N LEU A 160 16.63 -5.85 -18.40
CA LEU A 160 15.60 -5.78 -19.43
C LEU A 160 15.11 -4.34 -19.69
N LEU A 161 15.15 -3.49 -18.67
CA LEU A 161 14.68 -2.11 -18.76
C LEU A 161 15.74 -1.14 -19.29
N VAL A 162 17.01 -1.55 -19.37
CA VAL A 162 18.13 -0.64 -19.69
C VAL A 162 17.96 0.05 -21.05
N ASP A 163 17.40 -0.67 -22.03
CA ASP A 163 17.17 -0.15 -23.38
C ASP A 163 16.02 0.87 -23.45
N GLU A 164 15.06 0.79 -22.51
CA GLU A 164 13.89 1.68 -22.43
C GLU A 164 14.14 2.93 -21.55
N ILE A 165 15.25 2.94 -20.78
CA ILE A 165 15.58 4.06 -19.89
C ILE A 165 16.07 5.25 -20.71
N ARG A 166 15.14 6.14 -21.07
CA ARG A 166 15.47 7.48 -21.57
C ARG A 166 15.81 8.39 -20.40
N LEU A 167 17.10 8.60 -20.14
CA LEU A 167 17.60 9.48 -19.06
C LEU A 167 17.04 10.91 -19.12
N GLY A 168 16.64 11.38 -20.31
CA GLY A 168 15.96 12.67 -20.48
C GLY A 168 14.60 12.73 -19.78
N HIS A 169 13.94 11.60 -19.55
CA HIS A 169 12.74 11.53 -18.72
C HIS A 169 13.04 11.72 -17.23
N LEU A 170 14.28 11.83 -16.75
CA LEU A 170 14.53 12.18 -15.35
C LEU A 170 14.61 13.71 -15.13
N LEU A 171 14.76 14.52 -16.18
CA LEU A 171 14.90 16.00 -16.09
C LEU A 171 13.69 16.74 -16.66
N PRO A 172 13.24 17.89 -16.10
CA PRO A 172 13.68 18.56 -14.87
C PRO A 172 13.19 17.94 -13.54
N VAL A 173 14.11 17.79 -12.58
CA VAL A 173 13.81 17.34 -11.22
C VAL A 173 12.92 18.36 -10.51
N LEU A 174 11.88 17.91 -9.78
CA LEU A 174 11.03 18.75 -8.92
C LEU A 174 10.17 19.82 -9.61
N LEU A 175 9.72 19.58 -10.85
CA LEU A 175 8.90 20.54 -11.61
C LEU A 175 7.60 20.97 -10.89
N PRO A 176 6.84 20.07 -10.21
CA PRO A 176 5.65 20.46 -9.44
C PRO A 176 5.97 20.94 -8.00
N GLY A 177 7.25 21.19 -7.67
CA GLY A 177 7.74 21.55 -6.34
C GLY A 177 7.96 20.34 -5.40
N PRO A 178 8.46 20.54 -4.17
CA PRO A 178 8.75 19.45 -3.22
C PRO A 178 7.50 18.85 -2.56
N GLY A 179 6.35 19.53 -2.64
CA GLY A 179 5.11 19.14 -1.95
C GLY A 179 4.55 17.76 -2.33
N PRO A 180 4.53 17.36 -3.62
CA PRO A 180 4.18 15.99 -4.03
C PRO A 180 5.15 14.92 -3.53
N VAL A 181 6.46 15.20 -3.57
CA VAL A 181 7.51 14.27 -3.10
C VAL A 181 7.39 14.01 -1.60
N LEU A 182 7.18 15.06 -0.79
CA LEU A 182 7.02 14.90 0.65
C LEU A 182 5.72 14.18 1.02
N ARG A 183 4.64 14.40 0.26
CA ARG A 183 3.37 13.66 0.44
C ARG A 183 3.49 12.19 0.07
N ALA A 184 4.28 11.88 -0.95
CA ALA A 184 4.58 10.51 -1.34
C ALA A 184 5.48 9.82 -0.30
N ALA A 185 6.49 10.53 0.22
CA ALA A 185 7.41 10.02 1.24
C ALA A 185 6.73 9.70 2.58
N TRP A 186 5.66 10.41 2.93
CA TRP A 186 4.90 10.21 4.17
C TRP A 186 3.44 9.79 3.86
N PRO A 187 3.17 8.48 3.65
CA PRO A 187 1.86 8.00 3.21
C PRO A 187 0.69 8.42 4.10
N SER A 188 0.93 8.56 5.41
CA SER A 188 -0.09 9.04 6.36
C SER A 188 -0.48 10.51 6.17
N GLY A 189 0.34 11.32 5.50
CA GLY A 189 0.01 12.69 5.09
C GLY A 189 -0.80 12.77 3.79
N GLY A 190 -0.61 11.80 2.89
CA GLY A 190 -1.37 11.71 1.63
C GLY A 190 -2.79 11.19 1.80
N LEU A 191 -3.00 10.26 2.75
CA LEU A 191 -4.32 9.70 3.09
C LEU A 191 -5.32 10.77 3.57
N ALA A 192 -4.85 11.81 4.25
CA ALA A 192 -5.70 12.90 4.76
C ALA A 192 -6.46 13.66 3.65
N ARG A 193 -5.94 13.69 2.41
CA ARG A 193 -6.58 14.43 1.31
C ARG A 193 -7.47 13.53 0.42
N ARG A 194 -7.17 12.23 0.31
CA ARG A 194 -8.00 11.28 -0.47
C ARG A 194 -9.38 11.05 0.14
N SER A 195 -9.50 11.03 1.47
CA SER A 195 -10.80 10.91 2.14
C SER A 195 -11.71 12.11 1.90
N PHE A 196 -11.14 13.32 1.70
CA PHE A 196 -11.94 14.53 1.51
C PHE A 196 -12.37 14.76 0.06
N SER A 197 -11.59 14.31 -0.94
CA SER A 197 -11.96 14.46 -2.36
C SER A 197 -12.84 13.33 -2.92
N ALA A 198 -12.85 12.15 -2.29
CA ALA A 198 -13.65 11.01 -2.75
C ALA A 198 -15.12 11.04 -2.27
N SER A 199 -15.47 11.93 -1.32
CA SER A 199 -16.87 12.11 -0.88
C SER A 199 -17.62 13.16 -1.71
N SER A 200 -16.94 14.21 -2.19
CA SER A 200 -17.57 15.29 -2.96
C SER A 200 -17.97 14.86 -4.38
N SER A 201 -17.24 13.93 -4.99
CA SER A 201 -17.53 13.40 -6.33
C SER A 201 -18.62 12.31 -6.35
N ARG A 202 -18.93 11.70 -5.19
CA ARG A 202 -20.00 10.70 -5.07
C ARG A 202 -21.39 11.34 -4.90
N ILE A 203 -21.45 12.55 -4.35
CA ILE A 203 -22.70 13.31 -4.18
C ILE A 203 -23.24 13.78 -5.54
N CYS A 204 -22.38 14.19 -6.47
CA CYS A 204 -22.81 14.67 -7.80
C CYS A 204 -23.13 13.55 -8.82
N ARG A 205 -22.96 12.27 -8.48
CA ARG A 205 -23.17 11.14 -9.42
C ARG A 205 -24.46 10.35 -9.15
N THR A 206 -25.36 10.86 -8.31
CA THR A 206 -26.75 10.41 -8.34
C THR A 206 -27.46 11.09 -9.51
N ARG A 207 -27.56 10.37 -10.63
CA ARG A 207 -28.34 10.79 -11.81
C ARG A 207 -29.78 11.11 -11.38
N PRO A 208 -30.36 12.26 -11.79
CA PRO A 208 -31.81 12.39 -11.82
C PRO A 208 -32.30 11.66 -13.07
N GLY A 209 -33.02 10.54 -12.89
CA GLY A 209 -33.73 9.93 -14.02
C GLY A 209 -33.75 8.41 -14.06
N THR A 210 -33.96 7.73 -12.93
CA THR A 210 -34.58 6.39 -12.98
C THR A 210 -35.32 6.10 -11.67
N VAL A 211 -36.45 6.77 -11.45
CA VAL A 211 -37.53 6.22 -10.61
C VAL A 211 -38.59 5.67 -11.54
N ALA A 212 -38.60 4.35 -11.66
CA ALA A 212 -39.67 3.62 -12.30
C ALA A 212 -40.94 3.72 -11.44
N GLY A 213 -42.06 4.05 -12.09
CA GLY A 213 -43.41 3.61 -11.74
C GLY A 213 -43.94 3.94 -10.35
N LEU A 214 -44.65 5.06 -10.23
CA LEU A 214 -45.85 5.14 -9.39
C LEU A 214 -46.86 6.08 -10.04
N SER A 215 -48.00 5.50 -10.38
CA SER A 215 -49.24 6.14 -10.77
C SER A 215 -49.69 7.18 -9.73
N THR A 216 -50.00 8.40 -10.15
CA THR A 216 -51.26 9.13 -9.94
C THR A 216 -51.05 10.60 -10.28
N GLY A 217 -52.03 11.19 -10.95
CA GLY A 217 -51.92 12.54 -11.48
C GLY A 217 -51.88 13.60 -10.40
N THR A 218 -51.06 14.62 -10.63
CA THR A 218 -51.38 16.05 -10.43
C THR A 218 -50.13 16.86 -10.81
N ALA A 219 -50.26 17.65 -11.87
CA ALA A 219 -49.26 18.61 -12.28
C ALA A 219 -49.20 19.76 -11.26
N TRP A 220 -48.00 20.09 -10.76
CA TRP A 220 -47.73 21.32 -10.04
C TRP A 220 -46.68 22.14 -10.80
N PRO A 221 -46.87 23.46 -10.97
CA PRO A 221 -46.00 24.30 -11.79
C PRO A 221 -44.79 24.76 -10.97
N LEU A 222 -43.60 24.25 -11.28
CA LEU A 222 -42.35 24.74 -10.72
C LEU A 222 -41.84 25.95 -11.50
N ARG A 223 -42.37 27.14 -11.17
CA ARG A 223 -41.81 28.44 -11.60
C ARG A 223 -41.70 29.38 -10.40
N SER A 224 -40.68 29.20 -9.56
CA SER A 224 -40.13 30.27 -8.68
C SER A 224 -39.09 29.76 -7.66
N TRP A 225 -37.84 29.49 -8.07
CA TRP A 225 -36.72 29.46 -7.11
C TRP A 225 -35.51 30.24 -7.69
N PRO A 226 -35.06 31.35 -7.08
CA PRO A 226 -34.13 32.30 -7.72
C PRO A 226 -32.64 31.91 -7.77
N TRP A 227 -32.25 30.67 -7.44
CA TRP A 227 -30.84 30.33 -7.22
C TRP A 227 -30.36 29.06 -7.94
N TRP A 228 -31.13 28.54 -8.90
CA TRP A 228 -30.71 27.40 -9.73
C TRP A 228 -30.22 27.88 -11.10
N HIS A 229 -28.90 27.97 -11.28
CA HIS A 229 -28.29 27.94 -12.60
C HIS A 229 -27.78 26.51 -12.89
N PRO A 230 -28.35 25.79 -13.87
CA PRO A 230 -27.77 24.53 -14.34
C PRO A 230 -26.46 24.81 -15.08
N CYS A 231 -25.39 24.08 -14.74
CA CYS A 231 -24.17 24.03 -15.54
C CYS A 231 -24.51 23.49 -16.95
N ALA A 232 -24.35 24.33 -17.97
CA ALA A 232 -24.47 23.92 -19.36
C ALA A 232 -23.24 23.11 -19.81
N PRO A 233 -23.39 21.96 -20.49
CA PRO A 233 -22.29 21.26 -21.14
C PRO A 233 -21.86 21.97 -22.44
N PRO A 234 -20.60 21.78 -22.92
CA PRO A 234 -20.08 22.50 -24.07
C PRO A 234 -20.78 22.10 -25.37
N SER A 235 -21.15 23.11 -26.16
CA SER A 235 -21.83 23.00 -27.44
C SER A 235 -20.93 22.45 -28.54
N SER A 236 -21.33 21.33 -29.14
CA SER A 236 -20.82 20.87 -30.44
C SER A 236 -21.72 21.40 -31.56
N ALA A 237 -21.25 22.37 -32.35
CA ALA A 237 -21.85 22.79 -33.63
C ALA A 237 -20.69 23.12 -34.58
N ARG A 238 -20.39 22.31 -35.62
CA ARG A 238 -21.09 22.17 -36.91
C ARG A 238 -21.11 23.49 -37.71
N ASN A 239 -20.08 23.70 -38.54
CA ASN A 239 -20.11 24.69 -39.62
C ASN A 239 -19.86 23.99 -40.96
N SER A 240 -20.86 24.07 -41.84
CA SER A 240 -20.77 23.84 -43.29
C SER A 240 -20.92 25.21 -43.98
N PRO A 241 -20.35 25.44 -45.18
CA PRO A 241 -20.23 26.77 -45.76
C PRO A 241 -21.44 27.14 -46.64
N PRO A 242 -21.63 28.43 -46.95
CA PRO A 242 -22.34 28.81 -48.17
C PRO A 242 -21.50 29.75 -49.06
N GLY A 243 -21.69 29.64 -50.38
CA GLY A 243 -21.35 30.66 -51.37
C GLY A 243 -20.25 30.27 -52.34
#